data_AF-A0A9E5ML08-F1
#
_entry.id   AF-A0A9E5ML08-F1
#
_cell.length_a   1.000
_cell.length_b   1.000
_cell.length_c   1.000
_cell.angle_alpha   90.00
_cell.angle_beta   90.00
_cell.angle_gamma   90.00
#
_symmetry.space_group_name_H-M   'P 1'
#
loop_
_entity.id
_entity.type
_entity.pdbx_description
1 polymer ?
#
loop_
_entity_poly.entity_id
_entity_poly.type
_entity_poly.pdbx_seq_one_letter_code
_entity_poly.pdbx_strand_id
1 'polypeptide(L)'
;MSGRLVVHIPHEVAAQLRYYVYALRDPRCGRIFYVGKGKGARINSHVIEAGNNPTSERAKLRTINEIESEGREVELLFLRTELGESEAFAVEQAVIDAFLADGHPLTNLVKGHDSGLLGLAALPAVVARYGAAPCPAIEAPVIMVKMQRGWRADMNAKQVYDTTRGHWKVGPDVRARARYCLGIAHGVVRGAYRIDDWFESEMEWDAGQNRWGFNGAGAVELEHVVGTHVREVFPNQVMYRKFLQGYRPEEWVLNSTRIVAGLGSIQVDRLGDAPLIAPMGTTPESESQSSS
;
A
#
# COMPACT_ATOMS: atom_id res chain seq x y z
N MET A 1 -1.62 34.83 -30.28
CA MET A 1 -0.79 33.62 -30.10
C MET A 1 0.03 33.83 -28.84
N SER A 2 -0.47 33.39 -27.69
CA SER A 2 0.28 33.49 -26.43
C SER A 2 1.25 32.30 -26.40
N GLY A 3 2.56 32.58 -26.42
CA GLY A 3 3.59 31.55 -26.34
C GLY A 3 3.54 30.88 -24.97
N ARG A 4 3.52 29.55 -24.97
CA ARG A 4 3.61 28.68 -23.79
C ARG A 4 4.80 29.11 -22.91
N LEU A 5 4.55 29.56 -21.68
CA LEU A 5 5.61 29.88 -20.72
C LEU A 5 6.03 28.58 -20.03
N VAL A 6 6.82 27.76 -20.74
CA VAL A 6 7.43 26.57 -20.12
C VAL A 6 8.46 27.06 -19.11
N VAL A 7 8.12 27.02 -17.82
CA VAL A 7 9.07 27.30 -16.75
C VAL A 7 10.13 26.21 -16.75
N HIS A 8 11.28 26.51 -17.35
CA HIS A 8 12.42 25.61 -17.36
C HIS A 8 13.03 25.53 -15.96
N ILE A 9 13.28 24.31 -15.47
CA ILE A 9 14.00 24.10 -14.21
C ILE A 9 15.50 24.10 -14.53
N PRO A 10 16.27 25.14 -14.15
CA PRO A 10 17.72 25.18 -14.40
C PRO A 10 18.43 24.00 -13.74
N HIS A 11 19.60 23.62 -14.28
CA HIS A 11 20.33 22.45 -13.79
C HIS A 11 20.73 22.58 -12.31
N GLU A 12 21.13 23.77 -11.89
CA GLU A 12 21.47 24.11 -10.51
C GLU A 12 20.27 23.96 -9.55
N VAL A 13 19.06 24.31 -10.01
CA VAL A 13 17.83 24.13 -9.25
C VAL A 13 17.45 22.64 -9.22
N ALA A 14 17.50 21.96 -10.37
CA ALA A 14 17.24 20.53 -10.49
C ALA A 14 18.13 19.67 -9.57
N ALA A 15 19.40 20.06 -9.39
CA ALA A 15 20.33 19.40 -8.49
C ALA A 15 19.91 19.54 -7.01
N GLN A 16 19.46 20.74 -6.61
CA GLN A 16 18.98 21.00 -5.25
C GLN A 16 17.64 20.31 -4.96
N LEU A 17 16.74 20.23 -5.95
CA LEU A 17 15.43 19.58 -5.78
C LEU A 17 15.53 18.09 -5.39
N ARG A 18 16.64 17.40 -5.73
CA ARG A 18 16.82 15.95 -5.57
C ARG A 18 15.59 15.18 -6.10
N TYR A 19 15.06 14.22 -5.35
CA TYR A 19 13.72 13.70 -5.61
C TYR A 19 12.68 14.59 -4.93
N TYR A 20 11.50 14.68 -5.54
CA TYR A 20 10.40 15.49 -5.04
C TYR A 20 9.06 14.80 -5.30
N VAL A 21 8.04 15.23 -4.58
CA VAL A 21 6.63 14.89 -4.84
C VAL A 21 5.93 16.14 -5.36
N TYR A 22 5.15 15.99 -6.41
CA TYR A 22 4.45 17.06 -7.10
C TYR A 22 2.99 16.71 -7.37
N ALA A 23 2.19 17.74 -7.68
CA ALA A 23 0.79 17.61 -8.08
C ALA A 23 0.50 18.43 -9.33
N LEU A 24 -0.47 17.96 -10.12
CA LEU A 24 -1.10 18.72 -11.21
C LEU A 24 -2.46 19.19 -10.73
N ARG A 25 -2.71 20.49 -10.83
CA ARG A 25 -3.97 21.13 -10.40
C ARG A 25 -4.70 21.72 -11.61
N ASP A 26 -5.99 21.46 -11.67
CA ASP A 26 -6.88 22.06 -12.66
C ASP A 26 -7.21 23.50 -12.23
N PRO A 27 -6.75 24.52 -12.97
CA PRO A 27 -6.96 25.94 -12.60
C PRO A 27 -8.44 26.36 -12.66
N ARG A 28 -9.30 25.59 -13.34
CA ARG A 28 -10.73 25.91 -13.52
C ARG A 28 -11.51 25.72 -12.22
N CYS A 29 -11.06 24.80 -11.38
CA CYS A 29 -11.75 24.43 -10.14
C CYS A 29 -10.84 24.33 -8.91
N GLY A 30 -9.53 24.54 -9.06
CA GLY A 30 -8.54 24.45 -7.98
C GLY A 30 -8.30 23.02 -7.47
N ARG A 31 -8.75 21.99 -8.19
CA ARG A 31 -8.64 20.59 -7.77
C ARG A 31 -7.36 19.94 -8.28
N ILE A 32 -6.63 19.27 -7.40
CA ILE A 32 -5.51 18.40 -7.79
C ILE A 32 -6.09 17.17 -8.48
N PHE A 33 -5.65 16.84 -9.69
CA PHE A 33 -6.12 15.65 -10.41
C PHE A 33 -5.01 14.60 -10.60
N TYR A 34 -3.77 14.89 -10.21
CA TYR A 34 -2.66 13.96 -10.30
C TYR A 34 -1.61 14.27 -9.23
N VAL A 35 -1.00 13.23 -8.67
CA VAL A 35 0.14 13.31 -7.73
C VAL A 35 1.24 12.40 -8.26
N GLY A 36 2.51 12.83 -8.25
CA GLY A 36 3.61 11.99 -8.69
C GLY A 36 4.92 12.29 -7.98
N LYS A 37 5.87 11.36 -8.03
CA LYS A 37 7.26 11.62 -7.65
C LYS A 37 8.12 11.93 -8.88
N GLY A 38 9.14 12.77 -8.74
CA GLY A 38 10.07 13.04 -9.83
C GLY A 38 11.44 13.56 -9.41
N LYS A 39 12.30 13.76 -10.42
CA LYS A 39 13.63 14.33 -10.30
C LYS A 39 13.90 15.19 -11.54
N GLY A 40 14.69 16.25 -11.38
CA GLY A 40 15.00 17.18 -12.48
C GLY A 40 13.74 17.79 -13.08
N ALA A 41 13.65 17.81 -14.42
CA ALA A 41 12.53 18.42 -15.14
C ALA A 41 11.27 17.53 -15.26
N ARG A 42 11.15 16.41 -14.52
CA ARG A 42 10.04 15.45 -14.68
C ARG A 42 8.65 16.08 -14.52
N ILE A 43 8.48 17.05 -13.63
CA ILE A 43 7.20 17.78 -13.47
C ILE A 43 6.77 18.52 -14.74
N ASN A 44 7.72 18.93 -15.59
CA ASN A 44 7.46 19.60 -16.87
C ASN A 44 7.17 18.61 -18.01
N SER A 45 7.49 17.32 -17.82
CA SER A 45 7.27 16.29 -18.80
C SER A 45 5.80 15.87 -18.81
N HIS A 46 4.98 16.59 -19.59
CA HIS A 46 3.58 16.20 -19.85
C HIS A 46 3.44 15.01 -20.82
N VAL A 47 4.53 14.36 -21.21
CA VAL A 47 4.57 13.40 -22.31
C VAL A 47 5.02 12.02 -21.82
N ILE A 48 4.08 11.08 -21.94
CA ILE A 48 4.24 9.63 -22.16
C ILE A 48 5.44 9.01 -21.45
N GLU A 49 5.22 8.56 -20.21
CA GLU A 49 6.07 7.49 -19.67
C GLU A 49 5.61 6.15 -20.26
N ALA A 50 6.38 5.65 -21.23
CA ALA A 50 6.33 4.26 -21.64
C ALA A 50 6.77 3.37 -20.46
N GLY A 51 5.80 2.91 -19.67
CA GLY A 51 6.04 1.98 -18.56
C GLY A 51 4.95 1.99 -17.49
N ASN A 52 4.24 3.11 -17.35
CA ASN A 52 3.15 3.24 -16.38
C ASN A 52 1.77 3.12 -17.05
N ASN A 53 0.82 2.62 -16.25
CA ASN A 53 -0.48 2.12 -16.68
C ASN A 53 -1.14 2.93 -17.83
N PRO A 54 -1.36 2.35 -19.04
CA PRO A 54 -1.92 3.06 -20.20
C PRO A 54 -3.25 3.78 -19.91
N THR A 55 -4.07 3.28 -18.99
CA THR A 55 -5.35 3.91 -18.65
C THR A 55 -5.19 5.14 -17.76
N SER A 56 -4.21 5.17 -16.85
CA SER A 56 -3.94 6.32 -15.99
C SER A 56 -3.34 7.45 -16.80
N GLU A 57 -2.39 7.10 -17.68
CA GLU A 57 -1.80 8.03 -18.63
C GLU A 57 -2.88 8.65 -19.52
N ARG A 58 -3.82 7.84 -20.04
CA ARG A 58 -4.97 8.36 -20.80
C ARG A 58 -5.84 9.33 -19.99
N ALA A 59 -6.17 9.01 -18.74
CA ALA A 59 -7.01 9.87 -17.90
C ALA A 59 -6.33 11.21 -17.56
N LYS A 60 -5.03 11.17 -17.24
CA LYS A 60 -4.18 12.35 -17.02
C LYS A 60 -4.12 13.21 -18.28
N LEU A 61 -3.74 12.63 -19.41
CA LEU A 61 -3.62 13.35 -20.69
C LEU A 61 -4.95 13.95 -21.15
N ARG A 62 -6.07 13.23 -20.95
CA ARG A 62 -7.40 13.76 -21.24
C ARG A 62 -7.67 15.03 -20.44
N THR A 63 -7.41 15.01 -19.13
CA THR A 63 -7.63 16.18 -18.25
C THR A 63 -6.75 17.36 -18.65
N ILE A 64 -5.47 17.10 -19.00
CA ILE A 64 -4.55 18.14 -19.51
C ILE A 64 -5.10 18.76 -20.81
N ASN A 65 -5.48 17.93 -21.78
CA ASN A 65 -6.01 18.40 -23.07
C ASN A 65 -7.30 19.22 -22.90
N GLU A 66 -8.19 18.83 -21.99
CA GLU A 66 -9.41 19.59 -21.67
C GLU A 66 -9.06 20.99 -21.14
N ILE A 67 -8.14 21.09 -20.18
CA ILE A 67 -7.67 22.37 -19.62
C ILE A 67 -7.04 23.24 -20.72
N GLU A 68 -6.16 22.65 -21.53
CA GLU A 68 -5.46 23.36 -22.61
C GLU A 68 -6.40 23.81 -23.73
N SER A 69 -7.45 23.04 -24.02
CA SER A 69 -8.47 23.40 -25.03
C SER A 69 -9.23 24.69 -24.69
N GLU A 70 -9.28 25.06 -23.41
CA GLU A 70 -9.88 26.30 -22.91
C GLU A 70 -8.86 27.46 -22.82
N GLY A 71 -7.65 27.28 -23.35
CA GLY A 71 -6.58 28.28 -23.32
C GLY A 71 -5.98 28.48 -21.93
N ARG A 72 -6.13 27.51 -21.03
CA ARG A 72 -5.59 27.51 -19.66
C ARG A 72 -4.37 26.59 -19.56
N GLU A 73 -3.49 26.89 -18.61
CA GLU A 73 -2.32 26.06 -18.34
C GLU A 73 -2.53 25.24 -17.06
N VAL A 74 -2.11 23.98 -17.08
CA VAL A 74 -2.14 23.11 -15.90
C VAL A 74 -1.17 23.66 -14.85
N GLU A 75 -1.65 23.79 -13.61
CA GLU A 75 -0.81 24.30 -12.53
C GLU A 75 0.07 23.18 -11.96
N LEU A 76 1.38 23.41 -11.98
CA LEU A 76 2.41 22.50 -11.49
C LEU A 76 2.80 22.87 -10.06
N LEU A 77 2.54 21.98 -9.10
CA LEU A 77 2.80 22.25 -7.69
C LEU A 77 3.84 21.26 -7.14
N PHE A 78 4.89 21.76 -6.49
CA PHE A 78 5.72 20.92 -5.62
C PHE A 78 5.03 20.77 -4.27
N LEU A 79 4.84 19.53 -3.82
CA LEU A 79 4.30 19.23 -2.48
C LEU A 79 5.42 19.07 -1.46
N ARG A 80 6.56 18.50 -1.90
CA ARG A 80 7.78 18.34 -1.10
C ARG A 80 8.99 18.16 -2.00
N THR A 81 10.12 18.77 -1.64
CA THR A 81 11.41 18.71 -2.36
C THR A 81 12.52 18.14 -1.48
N GLU A 82 13.69 17.93 -2.05
CA GLU A 82 14.94 17.56 -1.35
C GLU A 82 14.96 16.14 -0.75
N LEU A 83 14.12 15.25 -1.27
CA LEU A 83 13.92 13.91 -0.75
C LEU A 83 14.94 12.90 -1.31
N GLY A 84 15.12 11.81 -0.56
CA GLY A 84 15.63 10.55 -1.12
C GLY A 84 14.58 9.86 -2.02
N GLU A 85 14.99 8.89 -2.84
CA GLU A 85 14.05 8.20 -3.73
C GLU A 85 12.98 7.40 -2.97
N SER A 86 13.40 6.64 -1.95
CA SER A 86 12.50 5.84 -1.11
C SER A 86 11.57 6.73 -0.28
N GLU A 87 12.06 7.87 0.17
CA GLU A 87 11.29 8.87 0.90
C GLU A 87 10.25 9.54 0.00
N ALA A 88 10.63 9.99 -1.19
CA ALA A 88 9.71 10.53 -2.19
C ALA A 88 8.61 9.53 -2.56
N PHE A 89 8.97 8.25 -2.64
CA PHE A 89 8.00 7.19 -2.85
C PHE A 89 7.00 7.06 -1.69
N ALA A 90 7.46 7.04 -0.44
CA ALA A 90 6.58 6.97 0.73
C ALA A 90 5.66 8.20 0.85
N VAL A 91 6.20 9.40 0.60
CA VAL A 91 5.42 10.65 0.61
C VAL A 91 4.39 10.67 -0.53
N GLU A 92 4.74 10.23 -1.74
CA GLU A 92 3.81 10.11 -2.87
C GLU A 92 2.62 9.22 -2.50
N GLN A 93 2.88 8.03 -1.94
CA GLN A 93 1.81 7.12 -1.52
C GLN A 93 0.93 7.74 -0.42
N ALA A 94 1.52 8.36 0.59
CA ALA A 94 0.77 8.99 1.67
C ALA A 94 -0.16 10.13 1.19
N VAL A 95 0.29 10.94 0.23
CA VAL A 95 -0.54 12.00 -0.37
C VAL A 95 -1.68 11.41 -1.20
N ILE A 96 -1.41 10.38 -2.00
CA ILE A 96 -2.46 9.69 -2.78
C ILE A 96 -3.51 9.08 -1.84
N ASP A 97 -3.07 8.43 -0.76
CA ASP A 97 -3.94 7.84 0.26
C ASP A 97 -4.79 8.90 0.97
N ALA A 98 -4.25 10.09 1.24
CA ALA A 98 -5.01 11.19 1.84
C ALA A 98 -6.15 11.68 0.94
N PHE A 99 -5.90 11.86 -0.37
CA PHE A 99 -6.96 12.21 -1.33
C PHE A 99 -8.00 11.10 -1.44
N LEU A 100 -7.58 9.83 -1.44
CA LEU A 100 -8.50 8.69 -1.47
C LEU A 100 -9.39 8.65 -0.21
N ALA A 101 -8.83 8.94 0.96
CA ALA A 101 -9.56 8.98 2.23
C ALA A 101 -10.64 10.08 2.25
N ASP A 102 -10.36 11.21 1.60
CA ASP A 102 -11.30 12.33 1.43
C ASP A 102 -12.33 12.10 0.31
N GLY A 103 -12.26 10.97 -0.40
CA GLY A 103 -13.13 10.68 -1.55
C GLY A 103 -12.82 11.53 -2.78
N HIS A 104 -11.65 12.15 -2.83
CA HIS A 104 -11.21 13.02 -3.92
C HIS A 104 -10.51 12.20 -5.02
N PRO A 105 -11.09 12.09 -6.23
CA PRO A 105 -10.57 11.21 -7.26
C PRO A 105 -9.31 11.79 -7.92
N LEU A 106 -8.21 11.03 -7.89
CA LEU A 106 -7.02 11.31 -8.69
C LEU A 106 -7.04 10.49 -9.99
N THR A 107 -6.43 11.02 -11.06
CA THR A 107 -6.21 10.30 -12.32
C THR A 107 -5.10 9.26 -12.23
N ASN A 108 -4.31 9.28 -11.14
CA ASN A 108 -3.48 8.17 -10.70
C ASN A 108 -4.38 6.95 -10.57
N LEU A 109 -4.26 5.99 -11.48
CA LEU A 109 -4.83 4.68 -11.19
C LEU A 109 -4.03 4.14 -10.01
N VAL A 110 -4.68 4.03 -8.86
CA VAL A 110 -4.14 3.43 -7.63
C VAL A 110 -3.83 1.96 -7.92
N LYS A 111 -2.72 1.71 -8.64
CA LYS A 111 -2.14 0.39 -8.79
C LYS A 111 -1.45 0.12 -7.47
N GLY A 112 -2.04 -0.76 -6.66
CA GLY A 112 -1.55 -1.30 -5.38
C GLY A 112 -0.04 -1.21 -5.11
N HIS A 113 0.44 -0.02 -4.78
CA HIS A 113 1.74 0.24 -4.20
C HIS A 113 1.45 0.54 -2.74
N ASP A 114 1.87 -0.38 -1.85
CA ASP A 114 1.76 -0.29 -0.38
C ASP A 114 0.39 -0.06 0.28
N SER A 115 -0.66 0.36 -0.44
CA SER A 115 -1.96 0.74 0.13
C SER A 115 -2.63 -0.39 0.91
N GLY A 116 -2.29 -1.64 0.62
CA GLY A 116 -2.79 -2.79 1.36
C GLY A 116 -2.05 -3.14 2.66
N LEU A 117 -0.77 -2.76 2.83
CA LEU A 117 0.06 -3.17 3.98
C LEU A 117 0.54 -1.99 4.85
N LEU A 118 0.72 -0.80 4.29
CA LEU A 118 1.19 0.39 5.01
C LEU A 118 0.39 1.66 4.70
N GLY A 119 -0.36 1.69 3.59
CA GLY A 119 -1.18 2.85 3.23
C GLY A 119 -2.59 2.85 3.84
N LEU A 120 -3.51 3.56 3.19
CA LEU A 120 -4.85 3.85 3.70
C LEU A 120 -5.58 2.60 4.23
N ALA A 121 -5.84 2.60 5.54
CA ALA A 121 -6.55 1.52 6.20
C ALA A 121 -7.32 2.05 7.42
N ALA A 122 -8.47 1.44 7.71
CA ALA A 122 -9.20 1.70 8.95
C ALA A 122 -8.42 1.17 10.16
N LEU A 123 -8.57 1.83 11.31
CA LEU A 123 -7.91 1.45 12.57
C LEU A 123 -8.06 -0.04 12.91
N PRO A 124 -9.25 -0.68 12.83
CA PRO A 124 -9.38 -2.11 13.14
C PRO A 124 -8.54 -3.00 12.22
N ALA A 125 -8.38 -2.63 10.95
CA ALA A 125 -7.54 -3.37 10.01
C ALA A 125 -6.07 -3.24 10.36
N VAL A 126 -5.63 -2.06 10.81
CA VAL A 126 -4.27 -1.83 11.31
C VAL A 126 -4.04 -2.62 12.60
N VAL A 127 -4.94 -2.54 13.58
CA VAL A 127 -4.85 -3.30 14.85
C VAL A 127 -4.81 -4.80 14.59
N ALA A 128 -5.71 -5.34 13.77
CA ALA A 128 -5.70 -6.77 13.43
C ALA A 128 -4.39 -7.18 12.74
N ARG A 129 -3.84 -6.30 11.90
CA ARG A 129 -2.56 -6.53 11.24
C ARG A 129 -1.41 -6.59 12.23
N TYR A 130 -1.33 -5.62 13.16
CA TYR A 130 -0.24 -5.49 14.13
C TYR A 130 -0.38 -6.35 15.38
N GLY A 131 -1.59 -6.80 15.72
CA GLY A 131 -1.85 -7.67 16.86
C GLY A 131 -1.92 -9.16 16.53
N ALA A 132 -1.91 -9.55 15.25
CA ALA A 132 -1.88 -10.96 14.85
C ALA A 132 -0.56 -11.62 15.24
N ALA A 133 -0.61 -12.88 15.70
CA ALA A 133 0.61 -13.66 15.91
C ALA A 133 1.27 -13.99 14.54
N PRO A 134 2.60 -14.16 14.48
CA PRO A 134 3.27 -14.65 13.28
C PRO A 134 2.72 -16.00 12.86
N CYS A 135 2.55 -16.21 11.55
CA CYS A 135 2.17 -17.51 11.02
C CYS A 135 3.23 -18.55 11.39
N PRO A 136 2.83 -19.67 12.02
CA PRO A 136 3.77 -20.74 12.35
C PRO A 136 4.31 -21.39 11.07
N ALA A 137 5.34 -22.21 11.23
CA ALA A 137 5.88 -23.02 10.15
C ALA A 137 4.81 -23.98 9.61
N ILE A 138 4.82 -24.20 8.29
CA ILE A 138 3.93 -25.15 7.60
C ILE A 138 4.82 -26.18 6.91
N GLU A 139 4.80 -27.43 7.39
CA GLU A 139 5.61 -28.53 6.87
C GLU A 139 4.97 -29.21 5.64
N ALA A 140 4.47 -28.40 4.71
CA ALA A 140 3.87 -28.91 3.48
C ALA A 140 3.97 -27.89 2.34
N PRO A 141 3.97 -28.36 1.07
CA PRO A 141 3.93 -27.46 -0.08
C PRO A 141 2.71 -26.53 -0.04
N VAL A 142 2.96 -25.24 0.17
CA VAL A 142 1.91 -24.23 0.32
C VAL A 142 2.16 -23.06 -0.63
N ILE A 143 1.09 -22.51 -1.18
CA ILE A 143 1.12 -21.21 -1.84
C ILE A 143 0.33 -20.20 -1.03
N MET A 144 0.72 -18.94 -1.14
CA MET A 144 0.04 -17.83 -0.48
C MET A 144 -0.35 -16.80 -1.56
N VAL A 145 -1.61 -16.38 -1.57
CA VAL A 145 -2.16 -15.45 -2.57
C VAL A 145 -2.77 -14.22 -1.89
N LYS A 146 -2.54 -13.02 -2.45
CA LYS A 146 -3.10 -11.77 -1.94
C LYS A 146 -4.45 -11.47 -2.58
N MET A 147 -5.50 -11.39 -1.77
CA MET A 147 -6.89 -11.14 -2.20
C MET A 147 -7.29 -9.65 -2.24
N GLN A 148 -6.32 -8.73 -2.35
CA GLN A 148 -6.52 -7.30 -2.07
C GLN A 148 -7.63 -6.61 -2.89
N ARG A 149 -7.89 -7.05 -4.13
CA ARG A 149 -8.89 -6.39 -4.99
C ARG A 149 -10.34 -6.81 -4.72
N GLY A 150 -10.54 -8.00 -4.13
CA GLY A 150 -11.87 -8.54 -3.87
C GLY A 150 -12.26 -8.49 -2.40
N TRP A 151 -11.30 -8.38 -1.48
CA TRP A 151 -11.53 -8.57 -0.05
C TRP A 151 -12.45 -7.51 0.58
N ARG A 152 -13.37 -7.97 1.43
CA ARG A 152 -14.16 -7.14 2.35
C ARG A 152 -14.18 -7.78 3.73
N ALA A 153 -14.25 -6.97 4.77
CA ALA A 153 -14.23 -7.44 6.16
C ALA A 153 -15.44 -8.30 6.54
N ASP A 154 -16.56 -8.13 5.83
CA ASP A 154 -17.82 -8.84 6.02
C ASP A 154 -17.94 -10.12 5.16
N MET A 155 -16.86 -10.53 4.49
CA MET A 155 -16.87 -11.74 3.69
C MET A 155 -17.12 -13.00 4.52
N ASN A 156 -18.07 -13.82 4.08
CA ASN A 156 -18.25 -15.16 4.63
C ASN A 156 -17.21 -16.15 4.10
N ALA A 157 -17.15 -17.35 4.70
CA ALA A 157 -16.18 -18.38 4.34
C ALA A 157 -16.19 -18.74 2.84
N LYS A 158 -17.37 -18.78 2.21
CA LYS A 158 -17.50 -19.06 0.77
C LYS A 158 -16.88 -17.95 -0.07
N GLN A 159 -17.12 -16.68 0.27
CA GLN A 159 -16.56 -15.53 -0.45
C GLN A 159 -15.03 -15.46 -0.32
N VAL A 160 -14.48 -15.78 0.87
CA VAL A 160 -13.04 -15.89 1.06
C VAL A 160 -12.47 -17.01 0.19
N TYR A 161 -13.12 -18.17 0.14
CA TYR A 161 -12.72 -19.29 -0.70
C TYR A 161 -12.76 -18.93 -2.19
N ASP A 162 -13.88 -18.42 -2.68
CA ASP A 162 -14.09 -18.03 -4.08
C ASP A 162 -13.02 -17.03 -4.53
N THR A 163 -12.64 -16.09 -3.66
CA THR A 163 -11.57 -15.11 -3.93
C THR A 163 -10.17 -15.73 -3.86
N THR A 164 -9.96 -16.71 -2.98
CA THR A 164 -8.66 -17.39 -2.83
C THR A 164 -8.38 -18.34 -3.99
N ARG A 165 -9.43 -18.99 -4.54
CA ARG A 165 -9.27 -20.11 -5.46
C ARG A 165 -8.83 -19.78 -6.88
N GLY A 166 -8.85 -18.53 -7.33
CA GLY A 166 -8.42 -18.15 -8.68
C GLY A 166 -8.51 -16.64 -8.92
N HIS A 167 -8.02 -16.08 -10.03
CA HIS A 167 -7.39 -16.67 -11.22
C HIS A 167 -5.91 -16.26 -11.27
N TRP A 168 -5.03 -17.11 -10.75
CA TRP A 168 -3.63 -16.78 -10.48
C TRP A 168 -2.69 -17.24 -11.59
N LYS A 169 -1.63 -16.49 -11.86
CA LYS A 169 -0.55 -16.92 -12.75
C LYS A 169 0.37 -17.90 -12.01
N VAL A 170 0.04 -19.19 -12.06
CA VAL A 170 0.80 -20.26 -11.41
C VAL A 170 1.46 -21.17 -12.44
N GLY A 171 2.72 -21.51 -12.20
CA GLY A 171 3.50 -22.36 -13.10
C GLY A 171 3.19 -23.85 -12.93
N PRO A 172 3.61 -24.70 -13.88
CA PRO A 172 3.39 -26.15 -13.83
C PRO A 172 3.97 -26.82 -12.58
N ASP A 173 5.10 -26.35 -12.08
CA ASP A 173 5.76 -26.88 -10.88
C ASP A 173 4.90 -26.71 -9.62
N VAL A 174 4.17 -25.60 -9.54
CA VAL A 174 3.23 -25.31 -8.47
C VAL A 174 2.02 -26.21 -8.59
N ARG A 175 1.47 -26.33 -9.81
CA ARG A 175 0.29 -27.18 -10.04
C ARG A 175 0.57 -28.64 -9.71
N ALA A 176 1.80 -29.10 -9.91
CA ALA A 176 2.22 -30.46 -9.62
C ALA A 176 2.49 -30.73 -8.12
N ARG A 177 2.83 -29.70 -7.33
CA ARG A 177 3.38 -29.89 -5.98
C ARG A 177 2.60 -29.24 -4.85
N ALA A 178 1.95 -28.09 -5.10
CA ALA A 178 1.25 -27.35 -4.07
C ALA A 178 0.06 -28.16 -3.55
N ARG A 179 -0.01 -28.34 -2.23
CA ARG A 179 -1.09 -29.05 -1.54
C ARG A 179 -2.08 -28.09 -0.89
N TYR A 180 -1.59 -26.91 -0.51
CA TYR A 180 -2.38 -25.92 0.21
C TYR A 180 -2.30 -24.54 -0.44
N CYS A 181 -3.38 -23.78 -0.33
CA CYS A 181 -3.44 -22.36 -0.67
C CYS A 181 -3.94 -21.54 0.52
N LEU A 182 -3.20 -20.51 0.90
CA LEU A 182 -3.61 -19.52 1.88
C LEU A 182 -4.07 -18.23 1.21
N GLY A 183 -5.29 -17.80 1.54
CA GLY A 183 -5.84 -16.51 1.14
C GLY A 183 -5.42 -15.42 2.11
N ILE A 184 -4.65 -14.44 1.64
CA ILE A 184 -4.09 -13.37 2.47
C ILE A 184 -4.78 -12.04 2.17
N ALA A 185 -5.24 -11.34 3.21
CA ALA A 185 -5.71 -9.97 3.11
C ALA A 185 -5.04 -9.10 4.18
N HIS A 186 -4.50 -7.96 3.75
CA HIS A 186 -3.76 -7.03 4.60
C HIS A 186 -2.62 -7.68 5.41
N GLY A 187 -1.99 -8.74 4.90
CA GLY A 187 -0.90 -9.44 5.58
C GLY A 187 -1.35 -10.49 6.60
N VAL A 188 -2.65 -10.70 6.76
CA VAL A 188 -3.26 -11.70 7.65
C VAL A 188 -3.86 -12.84 6.82
N VAL A 189 -3.67 -14.08 7.28
CA VAL A 189 -4.29 -15.27 6.69
C VAL A 189 -5.80 -15.24 6.98
N ARG A 190 -6.63 -15.25 5.93
CA ARG A 190 -8.09 -15.23 6.02
C ARG A 190 -8.75 -16.58 5.76
N GLY A 191 -8.03 -17.48 5.10
CA GLY A 191 -8.50 -18.84 4.86
C GLY A 191 -7.36 -19.74 4.42
N ALA A 192 -7.48 -21.03 4.73
CA ALA A 192 -6.54 -22.08 4.37
C ALA A 192 -7.31 -23.20 3.68
N TYR A 193 -6.86 -23.62 2.50
CA TYR A 193 -7.58 -24.58 1.66
C TYR A 193 -6.66 -25.66 1.14
N ARG A 194 -7.15 -26.90 1.11
CA ARG A 194 -6.57 -27.99 0.33
C ARG A 194 -6.82 -27.75 -1.15
N ILE A 195 -5.84 -28.12 -1.95
CA ILE A 195 -5.89 -28.08 -3.41
C ILE A 195 -6.13 -29.52 -3.87
N ASP A 196 -7.30 -29.79 -4.44
CA ASP A 196 -7.66 -31.12 -4.95
C ASP A 196 -7.27 -31.24 -6.44
N ASP A 197 -7.59 -30.23 -7.24
CA ASP A 197 -7.24 -30.15 -8.66
C ASP A 197 -7.13 -28.71 -9.16
N TRP A 198 -6.57 -28.54 -10.36
CA TRP A 198 -6.36 -27.25 -11.01
C TRP A 198 -7.21 -27.14 -12.27
N PHE A 199 -7.80 -25.97 -12.49
CA PHE A 199 -8.53 -25.64 -13.70
C PHE A 199 -7.96 -24.37 -14.35
N GLU A 200 -7.99 -24.33 -15.67
CA GLU A 200 -7.59 -23.13 -16.42
C GLU A 200 -8.69 -22.06 -16.32
N SER A 201 -8.30 -20.80 -16.23
CA SER A 201 -9.25 -19.69 -16.18
C SER A 201 -10.01 -19.58 -17.50
N GLU A 202 -11.34 -19.72 -17.44
CA GLU A 202 -12.25 -19.50 -18.57
C GLU A 202 -12.73 -18.04 -18.67
N MET A 203 -12.21 -17.14 -17.82
CA MET A 203 -12.63 -15.74 -17.86
C MET A 203 -12.17 -15.08 -19.15
N GLU A 204 -13.07 -14.36 -19.81
CA GLU A 204 -12.79 -13.68 -21.09
C GLU A 204 -11.57 -12.75 -21.01
N TRP A 205 -11.41 -12.05 -19.88
CA TRP A 205 -10.26 -11.18 -19.64
C TRP A 205 -8.96 -11.91 -19.26
N ASP A 206 -8.99 -13.23 -19.06
CA ASP A 206 -7.83 -14.07 -18.76
C ASP A 206 -7.37 -14.91 -19.95
N ALA A 207 -8.10 -14.88 -21.07
CA ALA A 207 -7.78 -15.59 -22.30
C ALA A 207 -6.32 -15.32 -22.72
N GLY A 208 -5.55 -16.39 -22.91
CA GLY A 208 -4.13 -16.32 -23.29
C GLY A 208 -3.17 -15.85 -22.18
N GLN A 209 -3.65 -15.62 -20.94
CA GLN A 209 -2.80 -15.18 -19.82
C GLN A 209 -2.27 -16.31 -18.93
N ASN A 210 -2.59 -17.58 -19.26
CA ASN A 210 -2.18 -18.77 -18.51
C ASN A 210 -2.46 -18.64 -17.00
N ARG A 211 -3.69 -18.25 -16.68
CA ARG A 211 -4.17 -18.12 -15.30
C ARG A 211 -4.96 -19.35 -14.92
N TRP A 212 -4.81 -19.77 -13.68
CA TRP A 212 -5.41 -21.00 -13.16
C TRP A 212 -6.08 -20.72 -11.83
N GLY A 213 -7.14 -21.47 -11.57
CA GLY A 213 -7.68 -21.64 -10.24
C GLY A 213 -7.57 -23.09 -9.77
N PHE A 214 -7.98 -23.35 -8.54
CA PHE A 214 -8.04 -24.69 -7.99
C PHE A 214 -9.44 -25.02 -7.44
N ASN A 215 -9.81 -26.30 -7.53
CA ASN A 215 -10.89 -26.87 -6.73
C ASN A 215 -10.30 -27.41 -5.43
N GLY A 216 -11.10 -27.35 -4.36
CA GLY A 216 -10.59 -27.61 -3.02
C GLY A 216 -11.62 -27.42 -1.93
N ALA A 217 -11.22 -27.70 -0.71
CA ALA A 217 -12.02 -27.50 0.50
C ALA A 217 -11.18 -26.86 1.61
N GLY A 218 -11.82 -26.47 2.72
CA GLY A 218 -11.11 -26.00 3.92
C GLY A 218 -10.08 -27.02 4.40
N ALA A 219 -8.87 -26.54 4.71
CA ALA A 219 -7.80 -27.33 5.31
C ALA A 219 -7.91 -27.25 6.83
N VAL A 220 -8.64 -28.19 7.44
CA VAL A 220 -8.83 -28.28 8.90
C VAL A 220 -7.49 -28.38 9.63
N GLU A 221 -6.55 -29.13 9.05
CA GLU A 221 -5.17 -29.28 9.51
C GLU A 221 -4.38 -27.95 9.55
N LEU A 222 -4.81 -26.94 8.79
CA LEU A 222 -4.22 -25.59 8.75
C LEU A 222 -5.14 -24.52 9.33
N GLU A 223 -6.23 -24.89 10.02
CA GLU A 223 -7.17 -23.92 10.60
C GLU A 223 -6.47 -22.98 11.60
N HIS A 224 -5.50 -23.51 12.36
CA HIS A 224 -4.70 -22.77 13.32
C HIS A 224 -3.85 -21.64 12.72
N VAL A 225 -3.61 -21.62 11.40
CA VAL A 225 -2.90 -20.51 10.75
C VAL A 225 -3.81 -19.35 10.40
N VAL A 226 -5.14 -19.54 10.38
CA VAL A 226 -6.09 -18.48 10.05
C VAL A 226 -6.08 -17.42 11.16
N GLY A 227 -5.98 -16.15 10.79
CA GLY A 227 -5.82 -15.03 11.72
C GLY A 227 -4.37 -14.69 12.07
N THR A 228 -3.40 -15.55 11.72
CA THR A 228 -1.97 -15.24 11.86
C THR A 228 -1.46 -14.37 10.71
N HIS A 229 -0.26 -13.80 10.83
CA HIS A 229 0.29 -12.88 9.86
C HIS A 229 1.49 -13.43 9.08
N VAL A 230 1.60 -13.05 7.81
CA VAL A 230 2.70 -13.41 6.89
C VAL A 230 3.34 -12.15 6.27
N ARG A 231 3.47 -11.10 7.07
CA ARG A 231 3.78 -9.73 6.62
C ARG A 231 5.16 -9.64 5.97
N GLU A 232 6.11 -10.35 6.54
CA GLU A 232 7.50 -10.42 6.09
C GLU A 232 7.66 -11.17 4.76
N VAL A 233 6.70 -12.03 4.45
CA VAL A 233 6.73 -12.88 3.25
C VAL A 233 6.50 -12.06 1.97
N PHE A 234 5.79 -10.95 2.07
CA PHE A 234 5.34 -10.22 0.89
C PHE A 234 5.84 -8.77 0.85
N PRO A 235 7.08 -8.52 0.35
CA PRO A 235 7.45 -7.19 -0.10
C PRO A 235 6.52 -6.74 -1.26
N ASN A 236 6.48 -5.45 -1.52
CA ASN A 236 5.44 -4.84 -2.36
C ASN A 236 5.35 -5.40 -3.78
N GLN A 237 4.13 -5.32 -4.35
CA GLN A 237 3.69 -5.83 -5.66
C GLN A 237 3.61 -7.35 -5.84
N VAL A 238 4.14 -8.17 -4.93
CA VAL A 238 4.00 -9.63 -5.04
C VAL A 238 2.60 -10.06 -4.61
N MET A 239 1.80 -10.54 -5.57
CA MET A 239 0.43 -11.04 -5.34
C MET A 239 0.37 -12.53 -5.00
N TYR A 240 1.48 -13.25 -5.19
CA TYR A 240 1.55 -14.69 -5.10
C TYR A 240 2.95 -15.14 -4.71
N ARG A 241 3.07 -16.08 -3.77
CA ARG A 241 4.33 -16.77 -3.44
C ARG A 241 4.11 -18.27 -3.28
N LYS A 242 5.18 -19.03 -3.58
CA LYS A 242 5.24 -20.48 -3.46
C LYS A 242 6.28 -20.93 -2.44
N PHE A 243 5.89 -21.88 -1.60
CA PHE A 243 6.70 -22.53 -0.59
C PHE A 243 6.58 -24.05 -0.75
N LEU A 244 7.16 -24.57 -1.83
CA LEU A 244 6.96 -25.97 -2.23
C LEU A 244 7.75 -26.98 -1.38
N GLN A 245 8.57 -26.49 -0.45
CA GLN A 245 9.30 -27.27 0.56
C GLN A 245 8.72 -27.06 1.97
N GLY A 246 7.64 -26.29 2.11
CA GLY A 246 7.16 -25.80 3.40
C GLY A 246 7.48 -24.33 3.62
N TYR A 247 6.70 -23.70 4.49
CA TYR A 247 6.89 -22.32 4.93
C TYR A 247 7.59 -22.30 6.29
N ARG A 248 8.68 -21.52 6.41
CA ARG A 248 9.47 -21.34 7.63
C ARG A 248 9.57 -19.85 7.96
N PRO A 249 8.89 -19.33 9.00
CA PRO A 249 8.92 -17.91 9.34
C PRO A 249 10.33 -17.42 9.75
N GLU A 250 11.14 -18.26 10.40
CA GLU A 250 12.48 -17.94 10.86
C GLU A 250 13.46 -17.51 9.75
N GLU A 251 13.26 -18.02 8.52
CA GLU A 251 14.05 -17.65 7.35
C GLU A 251 13.80 -16.19 6.89
N TRP A 252 12.69 -15.60 7.32
CA TRP A 252 12.25 -14.25 6.94
C TRP A 252 12.58 -13.20 7.99
N VAL A 253 12.53 -13.55 9.27
CA VAL A 253 12.92 -12.68 10.39
C VAL A 253 14.39 -12.25 10.28
N LEU A 254 15.27 -13.13 9.79
CA LEU A 254 16.69 -12.82 9.58
C LEU A 254 16.94 -11.84 8.42
N ASN A 255 16.08 -11.85 7.39
CA ASN A 255 16.19 -10.97 6.23
C ASN A 255 15.59 -9.59 6.48
N SER A 256 14.50 -9.50 7.26
CA SER A 256 13.92 -8.22 7.68
C SER A 256 14.83 -7.48 8.68
N THR A 257 15.50 -8.19 9.59
CA THR A 257 16.47 -7.60 10.54
C THR A 257 17.71 -7.03 9.85
N ARG A 258 18.21 -7.66 8.76
CA ARG A 258 19.32 -7.12 7.96
C ARG A 258 18.96 -5.85 7.20
N ILE A 259 17.70 -5.69 6.78
CA ILE A 259 17.22 -4.47 6.12
C ILE A 259 17.09 -3.32 7.12
N VAL A 260 16.59 -3.60 8.33
CA VAL A 260 16.49 -2.59 9.40
C VAL A 260 17.88 -2.16 9.90
N ALA A 261 18.85 -3.07 9.98
CA ALA A 261 20.23 -2.72 10.37
C ALA A 261 20.97 -1.85 9.33
N GLY A 262 20.51 -1.82 8.08
CA GLY A 262 21.06 -0.96 7.01
C GLY A 262 20.41 0.43 6.92
N LEU A 263 19.26 0.65 7.58
CA LEU A 263 18.64 1.95 7.76
C LEU A 263 19.04 2.43 9.14
N GLY A 264 20.01 3.34 9.20
CA GLY A 264 20.59 3.86 10.44
C GLY A 264 19.55 4.07 11.54
N SER A 265 19.86 3.55 12.72
CA SER A 265 19.03 3.65 13.92
C SER A 265 18.60 5.09 14.16
N ILE A 266 17.31 5.37 14.04
CA ILE A 266 16.73 6.52 14.71
C ILE A 266 16.79 6.19 16.19
N GLN A 267 17.75 6.81 16.89
CA GLN A 267 17.74 6.86 18.34
C GLN A 267 16.45 7.56 18.75
N VAL A 268 15.47 6.79 19.21
CA VAL A 268 14.37 7.33 19.98
C VAL A 268 14.95 7.59 21.35
N ASP A 269 15.37 8.83 21.59
CA ASP A 269 15.66 9.29 22.94
C ASP A 269 14.41 9.00 23.78
N ARG A 270 14.57 8.14 24.78
CA ARG A 270 13.56 7.97 25.81
C ARG A 270 13.35 9.35 26.42
N LEU A 271 12.15 9.91 26.23
CA LEU A 271 11.67 10.99 27.08
C LEU A 271 11.84 10.52 28.53
N GLY A 272 12.83 11.10 29.19
CA GLY A 272 13.14 10.84 30.58
C GLY A 272 11.93 11.16 31.45
N ASP A 273 11.79 10.38 32.51
CA ASP A 273 10.80 10.55 33.57
C ASP A 273 10.72 12.02 33.99
N ALA A 274 9.64 12.70 33.58
CA ALA A 274 9.30 14.00 34.13
C ALA A 274 8.86 13.79 35.59
N PRO A 275 9.43 14.50 36.57
CA PRO A 275 9.05 14.32 37.96
C PRO A 275 7.59 14.72 38.19
N LEU A 276 6.87 13.84 38.89
CA LEU A 276 5.52 14.07 39.41
C LEU A 276 5.47 15.40 40.17
N ILE A 277 4.69 16.34 39.65
CA ILE A 277 4.32 17.57 40.36
C ILE A 277 3.45 17.15 41.55
N ALA A 278 3.93 17.41 42.76
CA ALA A 278 3.17 17.19 44.00
C ALA A 278 1.91 18.07 44.04
N PRO A 279 0.79 17.61 44.63
CA PRO A 279 -0.42 18.41 44.71
C PRO A 279 -0.20 19.62 45.62
N MET A 280 -0.45 20.81 45.07
CA MET A 280 -0.46 22.07 45.82
C MET A 280 -1.55 22.02 46.90
N GLY A 281 -1.13 22.37 48.12
CA GLY A 281 -1.99 22.41 49.30
C GLY A 281 -3.17 23.37 49.16
N THR A 282 -4.23 22.97 49.83
CA THR A 282 -5.46 23.71 50.09
C THR A 282 -5.19 25.13 50.61
N THR A 283 -5.73 26.14 49.92
CA THR A 283 -5.93 27.50 50.43
C THR A 283 -6.92 27.50 51.60
N PRO A 284 -6.72 28.30 52.66
CA PRO A 284 -7.67 28.41 53.76
C PRO A 284 -8.85 29.31 53.37
N GLU A 285 -10.04 28.89 53.82
CA GLU A 285 -11.27 29.68 53.80
C GLU A 285 -11.09 30.96 54.61
N SER A 286 -11.54 32.09 54.05
CA SER A 286 -11.74 33.32 54.80
C SER A 286 -13.20 33.37 55.26
N GLU A 287 -13.41 33.11 56.55
CA GLU A 287 -14.67 33.38 57.22
C GLU A 287 -14.91 34.89 57.25
N SER A 288 -16.02 35.30 56.66
CA SER A 288 -16.68 36.56 56.96
C SER A 288 -17.86 36.26 57.88
N GLN A 289 -17.73 36.63 59.15
CA GLN A 289 -18.88 36.83 60.03
C GLN A 289 -18.78 38.19 60.71
N SER A 290 -19.82 38.98 60.46
CA SER A 290 -20.23 40.13 61.23
C SER A 290 -20.57 39.76 62.67
N SER A 291 -20.19 40.58 63.66
CA SER A 291 -21.11 41.25 64.60
C SER A 291 -20.40 41.71 65.87
N SER A 292 -20.72 42.96 66.24
CA SER A 292 -20.50 43.67 67.52
C SER A 292 -19.13 44.32 67.75
#